data_AF-A0A258BVL5-F1
#
_entry.id   AF-A0A258BVL5-F1
#
_cell.length_a   1.000
_cell.length_b   1.000
_cell.length_c   1.000
_cell.angle_alpha   90.00
_cell.angle_beta   90.00
_cell.angle_gamma   90.00
#
_symmetry.space_group_name_H-M   'P 1'
#
loop_
_entity.id
_entity.type
_entity.pdbx_description
1 polymer ?
#
loop_
_entity_poly.entity_id
_entity_poly.type
_entity_poly.pdbx_seq_one_letter_code
_entity_poly.pdbx_strand_id
1 'polypeptide(L)'
;MTAHIYQTPKNAMQSGKARTGTWVLEHAPAEAKQPDPLTGWAGSGDMRQQLRLTFPSLEAAQAYASAISSLTSIAKPSARRAATKSATPFTGTRWTVIFSPSTPPPSCTRERPVARNSEKLSDTMPGEL
;
A
#
# COMPACT_ATOMS: atom_id res chain seq x y z
N MET A 1 8.67 24.77 13.28
CA MET A 1 7.88 23.99 12.31
C MET A 1 8.85 23.23 11.40
N THR A 2 8.61 21.95 11.15
CA THR A 2 9.51 21.07 10.38
C THR A 2 9.02 20.93 8.93
N ALA A 3 9.96 20.79 7.99
CA ALA A 3 9.69 20.57 6.57
C ALA A 3 10.38 19.28 6.10
N HIS A 4 9.66 18.49 5.32
CA HIS A 4 10.14 17.24 4.73
C HIS A 4 10.43 17.46 3.25
N ILE A 5 11.68 17.21 2.87
CA ILE A 5 12.13 17.24 1.48
C ILE A 5 12.40 15.81 1.05
N TYR A 6 11.65 15.33 0.06
CA TYR A 6 11.84 14.00 -0.50
C TYR A 6 11.77 14.01 -2.02
N GLN A 7 12.36 13.01 -2.65
CA GLN A 7 12.17 12.78 -4.07
C GLN A 7 10.98 11.85 -4.29
N THR A 8 10.13 12.16 -5.27
CA THR A 8 8.94 11.33 -5.57
C THR A 8 9.37 9.90 -5.94
N PRO A 9 9.00 8.88 -5.14
CA PRO A 9 9.31 7.50 -5.46
C PRO A 9 8.46 7.06 -6.65
N LYS A 10 8.94 6.03 -7.35
CA LYS A 10 8.12 5.40 -8.38
C LYS A 10 6.91 4.71 -7.74
N ASN A 11 5.71 4.97 -8.27
CA ASN A 11 4.51 4.24 -7.87
C ASN A 11 4.69 2.74 -8.17
N ALA A 12 4.48 1.90 -7.16
CA ALA A 12 4.69 0.45 -7.24
C ALA A 12 3.81 -0.23 -8.29
N MET A 13 2.56 0.24 -8.43
CA MET A 13 1.57 -0.36 -9.34
C MET A 13 1.73 0.10 -10.79
N GLN A 14 2.40 1.25 -11.01
CA GLN A 14 2.51 1.85 -12.32
C GLN A 14 3.92 1.67 -12.89
N SER A 15 4.00 1.26 -14.16
CA SER A 15 5.30 1.03 -14.82
C SER A 15 5.98 2.33 -15.27
N GLY A 16 5.23 3.44 -15.42
CA GLY A 16 5.73 4.75 -15.84
C GLY A 16 6.79 5.35 -14.90
N LYS A 17 7.74 6.08 -15.48
CA LYS A 17 8.85 6.76 -14.77
C LYS A 17 8.83 8.29 -14.91
N ALA A 18 7.85 8.85 -15.61
CA ALA A 18 7.80 10.28 -15.95
C ALA A 18 7.81 11.23 -14.74
N ARG A 19 7.29 10.77 -13.58
CA ARG A 19 7.22 11.58 -12.35
C ARG A 19 8.35 11.28 -11.37
N THR A 20 9.29 10.41 -11.74
CA THR A 20 10.45 10.08 -10.93
C THR A 20 11.54 11.12 -11.19
N GLY A 21 12.08 11.71 -10.13
CA GLY A 21 13.11 12.75 -10.26
C GLY A 21 12.76 14.06 -9.59
N THR A 22 11.46 14.39 -9.50
CA THR A 22 10.97 15.63 -8.91
C THR A 22 11.14 15.64 -7.39
N TRP A 23 11.69 16.75 -6.88
CA TRP A 23 11.81 17.03 -5.46
C TRP A 23 10.52 17.65 -4.96
N VAL A 24 10.04 17.18 -3.81
CA VAL A 24 8.82 17.68 -3.17
C VAL A 24 9.17 18.16 -1.77
N LEU A 25 8.69 19.34 -1.43
CA LEU A 25 8.73 19.89 -0.08
C LEU A 25 7.31 19.89 0.50
N GLU A 26 7.17 19.25 1.66
CA GLU A 26 5.92 19.11 2.41
C GLU A 26 6.13 19.62 3.83
N HIS A 27 5.16 20.41 4.33
CA HIS A 27 5.21 20.92 5.70
C HIS A 27 4.63 19.90 6.67
N ALA A 28 5.30 19.69 7.81
CA ALA A 28 4.74 18.86 8.86
C ALA A 28 3.52 19.55 9.49
N PRO A 29 2.47 18.78 9.83
CA PRO A 29 1.27 19.32 10.45
C PRO A 29 1.62 19.93 11.81
N ALA A 30 1.24 21.19 12.03
CA ALA A 30 1.42 21.84 13.34
C ALA A 30 0.32 21.46 14.34
N GLU A 31 -0.87 21.12 13.85
CA GLU A 31 -2.05 20.81 14.65
C GLU A 31 -2.75 19.54 14.17
N ALA A 32 -3.27 18.75 15.11
CA ALA A 32 -4.06 17.57 14.81
C ALA A 32 -5.40 17.97 14.17
N LYS A 33 -5.86 17.20 13.18
CA LYS A 33 -7.18 17.42 12.59
C LYS A 33 -8.26 17.15 13.63
N GLN A 34 -9.19 18.10 13.79
CA GLN A 34 -10.30 17.95 14.71
C GLN A 34 -11.59 17.66 13.92
N PRO A 35 -12.39 16.68 14.37
CA PRO A 35 -13.68 16.43 13.75
C PRO A 35 -14.65 17.57 14.09
N ASP A 36 -15.38 18.06 13.09
CA ASP A 36 -16.46 19.03 13.29
C ASP A 36 -17.62 18.40 14.07
N PRO A 37 -18.14 19.03 15.14
CA PRO A 37 -19.18 18.43 15.98
C PRO A 37 -20.54 18.24 15.28
N LEU A 38 -20.82 18.96 14.20
CA LEU A 38 -22.08 18.86 13.48
C LEU A 38 -22.02 17.84 12.33
N THR A 39 -20.99 17.94 11.50
CA THR A 39 -20.86 17.14 10.25
C THR A 39 -19.92 15.95 10.39
N GLY A 40 -19.06 15.92 11.42
CA GLY A 40 -18.02 14.91 11.59
C GLY A 40 -16.90 15.02 10.56
N TRP A 41 -16.84 16.09 9.76
CA TRP A 41 -15.79 16.27 8.76
C TRP A 41 -14.47 16.65 9.43
N ALA A 42 -13.36 16.19 8.85
CA ALA A 42 -12.03 16.52 9.35
C ALA A 42 -11.70 17.99 9.04
N GLY A 43 -11.94 18.87 10.00
CA GLY A 43 -11.54 20.27 9.97
C GLY A 43 -10.11 20.42 10.47
N SER A 44 -9.34 21.30 9.82
CA SER A 44 -8.03 21.70 10.33
C SER A 44 -7.84 23.19 10.08
N GLY A 45 -7.30 23.90 11.07
CA GLY A 45 -6.89 25.30 10.93
C GLY A 45 -5.56 25.47 10.19
N ASP A 46 -4.82 24.37 9.97
CA ASP A 46 -3.50 24.41 9.34
C ASP A 46 -3.61 24.29 7.81
N MET A 47 -3.56 25.43 7.13
CA MET A 47 -3.57 25.50 5.67
C MET A 47 -2.27 24.99 5.04
N ARG A 48 -1.16 24.95 5.80
CA ARG A 48 0.15 24.57 5.24
C ARG A 48 0.21 23.09 4.85
N GLN A 49 -0.67 22.26 5.43
CA GLN A 49 -0.85 20.85 5.04
C GLN A 49 -1.34 20.68 3.60
N GLN A 50 -1.97 21.72 3.03
CA GLN A 50 -2.46 21.67 1.65
C GLN A 50 -1.34 21.97 0.63
N LEU A 51 -0.23 22.54 1.08
CA LEU A 51 0.85 22.98 0.18
C LEU A 51 1.81 21.83 -0.11
N ARG A 52 1.92 21.49 -1.40
CA ARG A 52 2.94 20.58 -1.93
C ARG A 52 3.72 21.32 -2.99
N LEU A 53 4.99 21.62 -2.69
CA LEU A 53 5.83 22.40 -3.59
C LEU A 53 6.81 21.48 -4.32
N THR A 54 6.81 21.56 -5.64
CA THR A 54 7.66 20.73 -6.49
C THR A 54 8.84 21.53 -7.02
N PHE A 55 10.04 20.99 -6.90
CA PHE A 55 11.29 21.60 -7.35
C PHE A 55 12.06 20.68 -8.31
N PRO A 56 12.82 21.25 -9.25
CA PRO A 56 13.69 20.47 -10.13
C PRO A 56 14.98 20.02 -9.43
N SER A 57 15.48 20.77 -8.44
CA SER A 57 16.72 20.48 -7.73
C SER A 57 16.54 20.46 -6.21
N LEU A 58 17.46 19.74 -5.54
CA LEU A 58 17.53 19.67 -4.07
C LEU A 58 17.89 21.05 -3.48
N GLU A 59 18.87 21.72 -4.08
CA GLU A 59 19.36 23.03 -3.63
C GLU A 59 18.27 24.10 -3.65
N ALA A 60 17.43 24.14 -4.69
CA ALA A 60 16.31 25.08 -4.75
C ALA A 60 15.31 24.84 -3.61
N ALA A 61 15.04 23.57 -3.28
CA ALA A 61 14.16 23.23 -2.16
C ALA A 61 14.77 23.63 -0.80
N GLN A 62 16.08 23.46 -0.62
CA GLN A 62 16.79 23.89 0.58
C GLN A 62 16.83 25.41 0.74
N ALA A 63 17.07 26.15 -0.34
CA ALA A 63 17.08 27.61 -0.34
C ALA A 63 15.71 28.16 0.08
N TYR A 64 14.62 27.59 -0.46
CA TYR A 64 13.25 27.94 -0.06
C TYR A 64 12.97 27.60 1.42
N ALA A 65 13.37 26.42 1.88
CA ALA A 65 13.19 26.01 3.27
C ALA A 65 13.96 26.91 4.26
N SER A 66 15.14 27.39 3.85
CA SER A 66 15.98 28.31 4.61
C SER A 66 15.36 29.71 4.69
N ALA A 67 14.78 30.20 3.60
CA ALA A 67 14.06 31.47 3.56
C ALA A 67 12.84 31.48 4.51
N ILE A 68 12.23 30.31 4.74
CA ILE A 68 11.06 30.14 5.61
C ILE A 68 11.46 29.73 7.04
N SER A 69 12.76 29.64 7.35
CA SER A 69 13.30 29.31 8.69
C SER A 69 12.70 28.00 9.26
N SER A 70 12.69 26.94 8.45
CA SER A 70 12.13 25.64 8.83
C SER A 70 13.20 24.56 9.03
N LEU A 71 13.00 23.67 10.02
CA LEU A 71 13.90 22.54 10.27
C LEU A 71 13.70 21.50 9.15
N THR A 72 14.76 21.18 8.41
CA THR A 72 14.66 20.41 7.16
C THR A 72 15.10 18.95 7.35
N SER A 73 14.25 18.00 6.94
CA SER A 73 14.58 16.57 6.87
C SER A 73 14.63 16.10 5.41
N ILE A 74 15.72 15.45 5.00
CA ILE A 74 15.98 15.07 3.60
C ILE A 74 15.92 13.55 3.44
N ALA A 75 15.03 13.05 2.59
CA ALA A 75 14.91 11.62 2.27
C ALA A 75 15.12 11.37 0.76
N LYS A 76 16.17 10.61 0.43
CA LYS A 76 16.43 10.14 -0.94
C LYS A 76 15.73 8.80 -1.18
N PRO A 77 15.15 8.56 -2.37
CA PRO A 77 14.47 7.33 -2.67
C PRO A 77 15.50 6.21 -2.85
N SER A 78 15.15 5.01 -2.41
CA SER A 78 15.99 3.83 -2.62
C SER A 78 16.13 3.56 -4.12
N ALA A 79 17.37 3.57 -4.62
CA ALA A 79 17.64 3.26 -6.01
C ALA A 79 17.32 1.79 -6.28
N ARG A 80 16.52 1.53 -7.32
CA ARG A 80 16.24 0.16 -7.74
C ARG A 80 17.54 -0.47 -8.24
N ARG A 81 17.96 -1.58 -7.63
CA ARG A 81 19.07 -2.38 -8.14
C ARG A 81 18.75 -2.86 -9.55
N ALA A 82 19.66 -2.59 -10.49
CA ALA A 82 19.57 -3.15 -11.83
C ALA A 82 19.79 -4.66 -11.73
N ALA A 83 18.77 -5.44 -12.10
CA ALA A 83 18.93 -6.87 -12.28
C ALA A 83 19.58 -7.12 -13.64
N THR A 84 20.77 -7.72 -13.65
CA THR A 84 21.38 -8.22 -14.89
C THR A 84 20.49 -9.34 -15.41
N LYS A 85 19.71 -9.04 -16.44
CA LYS A 85 18.91 -10.05 -17.14
C LYS A 85 19.87 -10.84 -18.03
N SER A 86 20.22 -12.05 -17.60
CA SER A 86 20.91 -13.00 -18.48
C SER A 86 19.91 -13.57 -19.49
N ALA A 87 20.31 -13.64 -20.75
CA ALA A 87 19.57 -14.39 -21.77
C ALA A 87 19.72 -15.89 -21.52
N THR A 88 18.96 -16.44 -20.57
CA THR A 88 18.80 -17.89 -20.48
C THR A 88 17.75 -18.29 -21.51
N PRO A 89 18.06 -19.20 -22.46
CA PRO A 89 17.03 -19.78 -23.29
C PRO A 89 16.00 -20.49 -22.40
N PHE A 90 14.75 -20.41 -22.80
CA PHE A 90 13.60 -21.08 -22.16
C PHE A 90 13.72 -22.63 -22.17
N THR A 91 14.78 -23.18 -22.77
CA THR A 91 15.02 -24.61 -22.81
C THR A 91 15.44 -25.10 -21.42
N GLY A 92 14.47 -25.75 -20.77
CA GLY A 92 14.42 -26.06 -19.35
C GLY A 92 15.66 -26.73 -18.78
N THR A 93 16.10 -26.23 -17.62
CA THR A 93 16.11 -26.94 -16.33
C THR A 93 16.66 -25.96 -15.29
N ARG A 94 15.76 -25.17 -14.70
CA ARG A 94 16.08 -24.31 -13.57
C ARG A 94 14.82 -24.20 -12.70
N TRP A 95 14.83 -24.97 -11.61
CA TRP A 95 13.77 -25.12 -10.60
C TRP A 95 12.46 -25.78 -11.10
N THR A 96 12.55 -26.88 -11.83
CA THR A 96 11.41 -27.81 -11.89
C THR A 96 11.47 -28.68 -10.65
N VAL A 97 10.44 -28.57 -9.82
CA VAL A 97 10.09 -29.50 -8.74
C VAL A 97 10.36 -30.94 -9.20
N ILE A 98 11.11 -31.71 -8.42
CA ILE A 98 11.19 -33.17 -8.58
C ILE A 98 9.82 -33.73 -8.18
N PHE A 99 8.85 -33.69 -9.10
CA PHE A 99 7.59 -34.39 -8.97
C PHE A 99 7.82 -35.80 -9.51
N SER A 100 8.27 -36.70 -8.63
CA SER A 100 8.44 -38.12 -8.94
C SER A 100 7.07 -38.78 -9.10
N PRO A 101 6.68 -39.31 -10.27
CA PRO A 101 5.38 -39.93 -10.46
C PRO A 101 5.47 -41.41 -10.04
N SER A 102 5.46 -41.68 -8.74
CA SER A 102 5.19 -43.03 -8.25
C SER A 102 4.57 -43.00 -6.86
N THR A 103 3.39 -42.42 -6.76
CA THR A 103 2.43 -42.80 -5.71
C THR A 103 1.03 -42.58 -6.28
N PRO A 104 0.22 -43.64 -6.51
CA PRO A 104 -1.17 -43.44 -6.89
C PRO A 104 -1.93 -42.77 -5.74
N PRO A 105 -2.84 -41.82 -6.00
CA PRO A 105 -3.67 -41.26 -4.95
C PRO A 105 -4.59 -42.34 -4.38
N PRO A 106 -4.86 -42.37 -3.06
CA PRO A 106 -5.92 -43.22 -2.54
C PRO A 106 -7.23 -42.79 -3.20
N SER A 107 -7.94 -43.77 -3.75
CA SER A 107 -9.29 -43.66 -4.29
C SER A 107 -10.12 -42.83 -3.32
N CYS A 108 -10.47 -41.61 -3.73
CA CYS A 108 -11.40 -40.77 -2.99
C CYS A 108 -12.79 -41.35 -3.22
N THR A 109 -13.09 -42.46 -2.57
CA THR A 109 -14.43 -43.03 -2.46
C THR A 109 -15.21 -42.07 -1.58
N ARG A 110 -15.83 -41.07 -2.21
CA ARG A 110 -16.81 -40.20 -1.57
C ARG A 110 -18.10 -40.98 -1.40
N GLU A 111 -18.12 -41.87 -0.41
CA GLU A 111 -19.33 -42.44 0.15
C GLU A 111 -20.23 -41.28 0.61
N ARG A 112 -21.34 -41.07 -0.08
CA ARG A 112 -22.42 -40.17 0.38
C ARG A 112 -23.23 -40.96 1.41
N PRO A 113 -23.26 -40.61 2.70
CA PRO A 113 -24.26 -41.17 3.59
C PRO A 113 -25.62 -40.58 3.20
N VAL A 114 -26.48 -41.42 2.61
CA VAL A 114 -27.91 -41.15 2.51
C VAL A 114 -28.55 -41.62 3.82
N ALA A 115 -28.98 -40.67 4.65
CA ALA A 115 -29.91 -40.89 5.76
C ALA A 115 -30.97 -39.80 5.62
N ARG A 116 -32.11 -40.08 4.98
CA ARG A 116 -33.30 -40.77 5.50
C ARG A 116 -33.96 -39.97 6.63
N ASN A 117 -35.04 -39.26 6.26
CA ASN A 117 -36.30 -38.99 6.97
C ASN A 117 -36.20 -38.38 8.40
N SER A 118 -37.09 -37.55 8.91
CA SER A 118 -38.45 -37.11 8.59
C SER A 118 -38.84 -36.12 9.69
N GLU A 119 -39.75 -35.21 9.35
CA GLU A 119 -40.87 -34.77 10.19
C GLU A 119 -40.66 -34.17 11.59
N LYS A 120 -41.26 -32.97 11.72
CA LYS A 120 -41.89 -32.39 12.92
C LYS A 120 -40.92 -32.07 14.07
N LEU A 121 -41.14 -31.10 14.93
CA LEU A 121 -42.33 -30.43 15.44
C LEU A 121 -41.83 -29.13 16.11
N SER A 122 -42.67 -28.09 16.15
CA SER A 122 -42.76 -26.98 17.14
C SER A 122 -41.46 -26.48 17.82
N ASP A 123 -41.23 -25.18 17.95
CA ASP A 123 -42.00 -24.38 18.88
C ASP A 123 -41.90 -22.89 18.56
N THR A 124 -43.07 -22.33 18.33
CA THR A 124 -43.43 -20.93 18.57
C THR A 124 -43.27 -20.65 20.05
N MET A 125 -42.54 -19.59 20.42
CA MET A 125 -42.82 -18.86 21.66
C MET A 125 -42.83 -17.35 21.38
N PRO A 126 -43.94 -16.65 21.65
CA PRO A 126 -44.05 -15.21 21.54
C PRO A 126 -43.62 -14.55 22.85
N GLY A 127 -43.23 -13.27 22.78
CA GLY A 127 -42.97 -12.44 23.95
C GLY A 127 -42.81 -10.99 23.56
N GLU A 128 -43.95 -10.30 23.43
CA GLU A 128 -44.05 -8.84 23.41
C GLU A 128 -43.61 -8.20 24.73
N LEU A 129 -43.30 -6.90 24.61
CA LEU A 129 -43.11 -5.82 25.60
C LEU A 129 -41.69 -5.61 26.13
#